data_AF-A0A261TBC6-F1
#
_entry.id   AF-A0A261TBC6-F1
#
_cell.length_a   1.000
_cell.length_b   1.000
_cell.length_c   1.000
_cell.angle_alpha   90.00
_cell.angle_beta   90.00
_cell.angle_gamma   90.00
#
_symmetry.space_group_name_H-M   'P 1'
#
loop_
_entity.id
_entity.type
_entity.pdbx_description
1 polymer ?
#
loop_
_entity_poly.entity_id
_entity_poly.type
_entity_poly.pdbx_seq_one_letter_code
_entity_poly.pdbx_strand_id
1 'polypeptide(L)'
;MEKGNKGLRLRHALRVAMRERSHTVSQLASHVGVSQSYLSQLLNGDKAMDAVSDQHLRRLAAYLGMPAIAGFMLAGRLELADFIEGTPTLEQQLESGLAVVSGSPSAAEAGIELADLDQLPVPVKSLIVLLHQRAQVEDILRPTTAWWLARHILIHD
;
A
#
# COMPACT_ATOMS: atom_id res chain seq x y z
N MET A 1 -2.44 -20.48 -10.80
CA MET A 1 -2.53 -19.63 -9.60
C MET A 1 -2.18 -20.48 -8.39
N GLU A 2 -0.92 -20.39 -7.93
CA GLU A 2 -0.37 -21.24 -6.87
C GLU A 2 -0.94 -20.90 -5.49
N LYS A 3 -1.91 -21.70 -5.02
CA LYS A 3 -2.36 -21.69 -3.61
C LYS A 3 -1.31 -22.25 -2.63
N GLY A 4 -0.11 -22.64 -3.08
CA GLY A 4 0.88 -23.37 -2.29
C GLY A 4 1.88 -22.54 -1.47
N ASN A 5 1.93 -21.22 -1.64
CA ASN A 5 3.08 -20.42 -1.18
C ASN A 5 2.76 -19.34 -0.13
N LYS A 6 1.50 -19.23 0.32
CA LYS A 6 1.11 -18.26 1.36
C LYS A 6 1.85 -18.58 2.67
N GLY A 7 2.57 -17.59 3.19
CA GLY A 7 3.36 -17.75 4.41
C GLY A 7 4.68 -18.51 4.31
N LEU A 8 5.12 -18.97 3.12
CA LEU A 8 6.46 -19.59 2.99
C LEU A 8 7.57 -18.60 3.34
N ARG A 9 7.42 -17.35 2.91
CA ARG A 9 8.40 -16.29 3.17
C ARG A 9 8.56 -16.05 4.67
N LEU A 10 7.43 -15.99 5.40
CA LEU A 10 7.47 -15.87 6.86
C LEU A 10 8.12 -17.09 7.52
N ARG A 11 7.76 -18.32 7.10
CA ARG A 11 8.39 -19.56 7.60
C ARG A 11 9.90 -19.56 7.40
N HIS A 12 10.34 -19.17 6.20
CA HIS A 12 11.76 -19.09 5.86
C HIS A 12 12.48 -18.05 6.73
N ALA A 13 11.92 -16.84 6.83
CA ALA A 13 12.49 -15.77 7.66
C ALA A 13 12.62 -16.18 9.13
N LEU A 14 11.59 -16.84 9.69
CA LEU A 14 11.63 -17.36 11.06
C LEU A 14 12.73 -18.42 11.24
N ARG A 15 12.87 -19.36 10.31
CA ARG A 15 13.93 -20.38 10.38
C ARG A 15 15.33 -19.77 10.30
N VAL A 16 15.53 -18.78 9.45
CA VAL A 16 16.81 -18.05 9.36
C VAL A 16 17.10 -17.33 10.67
N ALA A 17 16.16 -16.52 11.18
CA ALA A 17 16.33 -15.79 12.44
C ALA A 17 16.54 -16.72 13.64
N MET A 18 15.88 -17.87 13.68
CA MET A 18 16.10 -18.88 14.71
C MET A 18 17.51 -19.46 14.67
N ARG A 19 18.03 -19.75 13.46
CA ARG A 19 19.41 -20.27 13.29
C ARG A 19 20.44 -19.23 13.71
N GLU A 20 20.29 -17.98 13.26
CA GLU A 20 21.20 -16.88 13.61
C GLU A 20 21.24 -16.62 15.12
N ARG A 21 20.12 -16.80 15.80
CA ARG A 21 20.00 -16.58 17.25
C ARG A 21 20.21 -17.84 18.09
N SER A 22 20.50 -18.99 17.46
CA SER A 22 20.55 -20.29 18.13
C SER A 22 19.30 -20.62 18.96
N HIS A 23 18.12 -20.15 18.52
CA HIS A 23 16.85 -20.40 19.20
C HIS A 23 16.19 -21.70 18.74
N THR A 24 15.67 -22.44 19.71
CA THR A 24 14.79 -23.60 19.50
C THR A 24 13.36 -23.17 19.17
N VAL A 25 12.58 -24.11 18.62
CA VAL A 25 11.14 -23.87 18.37
C VAL A 25 10.40 -23.52 19.67
N SER A 26 10.77 -24.17 20.79
CA SER A 26 10.16 -23.87 22.09
C SER A 26 10.41 -22.42 22.52
N GLN A 27 11.65 -21.92 22.38
CA GLN A 27 11.99 -20.54 22.72
C GLN A 27 11.25 -19.51 21.84
N LEU A 28 11.13 -19.77 20.53
CA LEU A 28 10.31 -18.91 19.66
C LEU A 28 8.83 -18.96 20.06
N ALA A 29 8.30 -20.14 20.39
CA ALA A 29 6.91 -20.29 20.81
C ALA A 29 6.62 -19.49 22.09
N SER A 30 7.53 -19.52 23.07
CA SER A 30 7.45 -18.69 24.28
C SER A 30 7.49 -17.20 23.96
N HIS A 31 8.33 -16.76 23.01
CA HIS A 31 8.41 -15.35 22.62
C HIS A 31 7.12 -14.83 21.95
N VAL A 32 6.47 -15.69 21.16
CA VAL A 32 5.23 -15.36 20.45
C VAL A 32 4.00 -15.57 21.35
N GLY A 33 4.13 -16.34 22.43
CA GLY A 33 3.04 -16.68 23.34
C GLY A 33 2.09 -17.74 22.79
N VAL A 34 2.62 -18.72 22.06
CA VAL A 34 1.88 -19.87 21.52
C VAL A 34 2.47 -21.19 22.03
N SER A 35 1.76 -22.30 21.86
CA SER A 35 2.32 -23.61 22.18
C SER A 35 3.40 -24.01 21.18
N GLN A 36 4.42 -24.74 21.63
CA GLN A 36 5.48 -25.28 20.76
C GLN A 36 4.91 -26.15 19.63
N SER A 37 3.87 -26.96 19.94
CA SER A 37 3.19 -27.80 18.96
C SER A 37 2.53 -26.97 17.86
N TYR A 38 1.81 -25.90 18.23
CA TYR A 38 1.20 -24.99 17.27
C TYR A 38 2.24 -24.29 16.39
N LEU A 39 3.33 -23.80 16.97
CA LEU A 39 4.40 -23.18 16.19
C LEU A 39 5.09 -24.19 15.26
N SER A 40 5.27 -25.44 15.68
CA SER A 40 5.83 -26.49 14.84
C SER A 40 4.94 -26.76 13.62
N GLN A 41 3.62 -26.86 13.82
CA GLN A 41 2.64 -27.00 12.74
C GLN A 41 2.71 -25.82 11.76
N LEU A 42 2.86 -24.59 12.26
CA LEU A 42 3.03 -23.41 11.41
C LEU A 42 4.34 -23.47 10.62
N LEU A 43 5.48 -23.78 11.26
CA LEU A 43 6.79 -23.82 10.59
C LEU A 43 6.87 -24.94 9.54
N ASN A 44 6.25 -26.09 9.80
CA ASN A 44 6.19 -27.21 8.86
C ASN A 44 5.22 -26.95 7.70
N GLY A 45 4.23 -26.07 7.89
CA GLY A 45 3.19 -25.79 6.90
C GLY A 45 1.94 -26.64 7.06
N ASP A 46 1.82 -27.40 8.15
CA ASP A 46 0.60 -28.14 8.51
C ASP A 46 -0.56 -27.17 8.84
N LYS A 47 -0.22 -25.97 9.33
CA LYS A 47 -1.15 -24.85 9.51
C LYS A 47 -0.75 -23.66 8.65
N ALA A 48 -1.76 -22.98 8.11
CA ALA A 48 -1.58 -21.81 7.27
C ALA A 48 -1.19 -20.59 8.12
N MET A 49 -0.17 -19.85 7.67
CA MET A 49 0.34 -18.65 8.36
C MET A 49 -0.61 -17.44 8.22
N ASP A 50 -1.43 -17.41 7.18
CA ASP A 50 -2.43 -16.35 6.96
C ASP A 50 -3.64 -16.47 7.91
N ALA A 51 -3.88 -17.66 8.47
CA ALA A 51 -4.90 -17.91 9.48
C ALA A 51 -4.44 -17.60 10.93
N VAL A 52 -3.19 -17.15 11.11
CA VAL A 52 -2.66 -16.77 12.43
C VAL A 52 -3.27 -15.44 12.88
N SER A 53 -3.59 -15.33 14.17
CA SER A 53 -4.14 -14.08 14.74
C SER A 53 -3.18 -12.90 14.58
N ASP A 54 -3.74 -11.71 14.44
CA ASP A 54 -3.00 -10.46 14.27
C ASP A 54 -1.97 -10.24 15.39
N GLN A 55 -2.36 -10.57 16.62
CA GLN A 55 -1.47 -10.46 17.78
C GLN A 55 -0.23 -11.34 17.64
N HIS A 56 -0.39 -12.60 17.21
CA HIS A 56 0.74 -13.50 17.02
C HIS A 56 1.59 -13.08 15.82
N LEU A 57 1.00 -12.62 14.73
CA LEU A 57 1.75 -12.08 13.58
C LEU A 57 2.58 -10.84 13.95
N ARG A 58 2.02 -9.93 14.76
CA ARG A 58 2.76 -8.78 15.30
C ARG A 58 3.95 -9.22 16.15
N ARG A 59 3.78 -10.24 17.00
CA ARG A 59 4.88 -10.80 17.80
C ARG A 59 5.91 -11.54 16.96
N LEU A 60 5.52 -12.23 15.89
CA LEU A 60 6.43 -12.84 14.93
C LEU A 60 7.24 -11.77 14.17
N ALA A 61 6.60 -10.68 13.75
CA ALA A 61 7.28 -9.54 13.15
C ALA A 61 8.26 -8.87 14.13
N ALA A 62 7.83 -8.66 15.37
CA ALA A 62 8.69 -8.13 16.44
C ALA A 62 9.89 -9.05 16.70
N TYR A 63 9.67 -10.38 16.72
CA TYR A 63 10.77 -11.34 16.79
C TYR A 63 11.74 -11.15 15.62
N LEU A 64 11.26 -10.95 14.39
CA LEU A 64 12.11 -10.71 13.23
C LEU A 64 12.76 -9.31 13.19
N GLY A 65 12.43 -8.42 14.14
CA GLY A 65 12.95 -7.05 14.16
C GLY A 65 12.36 -6.17 13.05
N MET A 66 11.15 -6.47 12.60
CA MET A 66 10.50 -5.75 11.49
C MET A 66 9.14 -5.16 11.89
N PRO A 67 8.66 -4.13 11.17
CA PRO A 67 7.32 -3.59 11.37
C PRO A 67 6.24 -4.66 11.15
N ALA A 68 5.13 -4.56 11.91
CA ALA A 68 4.02 -5.50 11.83
C ALA A 68 3.50 -5.71 10.39
N ILE A 69 3.42 -4.63 9.61
CA ILE A 69 2.96 -4.66 8.21
C ILE A 69 3.78 -5.63 7.35
N ALA A 70 5.09 -5.69 7.57
CA ALA A 70 5.97 -6.57 6.84
C ALA A 70 5.77 -8.04 7.27
N GLY A 71 5.43 -8.29 8.54
CA GLY A 71 4.97 -9.60 9.01
C GLY A 71 3.68 -10.08 8.32
N PHE A 72 2.69 -9.19 8.16
CA PHE A 72 1.44 -9.50 7.45
C PHE A 72 1.69 -9.81 5.96
N MET A 73 2.58 -9.07 5.29
CA MET A 73 2.98 -9.36 3.92
C MET A 73 3.69 -10.72 3.80
N LEU A 74 4.64 -11.01 4.68
CA LEU A 74 5.36 -12.29 4.68
C LEU A 74 4.43 -13.49 4.97
N ALA A 75 3.39 -13.28 5.79
CA ALA A 75 2.35 -14.26 6.06
C ALA A 75 1.43 -14.52 4.84
N GLY A 76 1.46 -13.64 3.84
CA GLY A 76 0.57 -13.70 2.67
C GLY A 76 -0.84 -13.17 2.95
N ARG A 77 -1.00 -12.32 3.99
CA ARG A 77 -2.25 -11.62 4.30
C ARG A 77 -2.39 -10.30 3.56
N LEU A 78 -1.27 -9.71 3.16
CA LEU A 78 -1.19 -8.51 2.36
C LEU A 78 -0.26 -8.75 1.18
N GLU A 79 -0.61 -8.21 0.04
CA GLU A 79 0.17 -8.18 -1.19
C GLU A 79 0.58 -6.74 -1.51
N LEU A 80 1.62 -6.57 -2.33
CA LEU A 80 2.04 -5.23 -2.74
C LEU A 80 0.91 -4.45 -3.43
N ALA A 81 0.05 -5.17 -4.15
CA ALA A 81 -1.14 -4.61 -4.79
C ALA A 81 -2.12 -3.97 -3.79
N ASP A 82 -2.16 -4.43 -2.53
CA ASP A 82 -3.01 -3.82 -1.50
C ASP A 82 -2.52 -2.43 -1.06
N PHE A 83 -1.27 -2.08 -1.38
CA PHE A 83 -0.68 -0.76 -1.13
C PHE A 83 -0.70 0.14 -2.36
N ILE A 84 -0.99 -0.42 -3.53
CA ILE A 84 -1.04 0.32 -4.79
C ILE A 84 -2.51 0.56 -5.10
N GLU A 85 -2.94 1.81 -4.99
CA GLU A 85 -4.23 2.18 -5.54
C GLU A 85 -4.22 2.01 -7.06
N GLY A 86 -5.37 1.62 -7.61
CA GLY A 86 -5.53 1.55 -9.06
C GLY A 86 -5.05 2.85 -9.70
N THR A 87 -4.14 2.76 -10.66
CA THR A 87 -3.67 3.94 -11.40
C THR A 87 -4.87 4.57 -12.09
N PRO A 88 -5.22 5.84 -11.79
CA PRO A 88 -6.33 6.49 -12.46
C PRO A 88 -6.06 6.49 -13.97
N THR A 89 -7.11 6.25 -14.74
CA THR A 89 -7.04 6.37 -16.21
C THR A 89 -6.68 7.80 -16.61
N LEU A 90 -6.12 7.98 -17.80
CA LEU A 90 -5.78 9.32 -18.31
C LEU A 90 -7.02 10.23 -18.29
N GLU A 91 -8.18 9.68 -18.63
CA GLU A 91 -9.47 10.37 -18.61
C GLU A 91 -9.81 10.90 -17.21
N GLN A 92 -9.69 10.07 -16.18
CA GLN A 92 -9.92 10.48 -14.78
C GLN A 92 -8.90 11.52 -14.31
N GLN A 93 -7.63 11.39 -14.71
CA GLN A 93 -6.60 12.36 -14.38
C GLN A 93 -6.87 13.71 -15.06
N LEU A 94 -7.34 13.69 -16.31
CA LEU A 94 -7.70 14.90 -17.04
C LEU A 94 -8.94 15.56 -16.45
N GLU A 95 -9.99 14.81 -16.12
CA GLU A 95 -11.19 15.33 -15.46
C GLU A 95 -10.84 16.08 -14.17
N SER A 96 -10.07 15.43 -13.28
CA SER A 96 -9.60 16.06 -12.04
C SER A 96 -8.72 17.29 -12.33
N GLY A 97 -7.85 17.22 -13.33
CA GLY A 97 -6.95 18.32 -13.65
C GLY A 97 -7.64 19.53 -14.25
N LEU A 98 -8.65 19.32 -15.09
CA LEU A 98 -9.46 20.40 -15.64
C LEU A 98 -10.31 21.08 -14.56
N ALA A 99 -10.81 20.31 -13.58
CA ALA A 99 -11.50 20.88 -12.43
C ALA A 99 -10.59 21.86 -11.67
N VAL A 100 -9.34 21.47 -11.40
CA VAL A 100 -8.33 22.35 -10.76
C VAL A 100 -8.05 23.59 -11.62
N VAL A 101 -7.80 23.41 -12.92
CA VAL A 101 -7.55 24.53 -13.84
C VAL A 101 -8.72 25.51 -13.85
N SER A 102 -9.96 25.02 -13.94
CA SER A 102 -11.16 25.87 -13.98
C SER A 102 -11.38 26.65 -12.68
N GLY A 103 -10.94 26.11 -11.54
CA GLY A 103 -10.99 26.79 -10.24
C GLY A 103 -9.85 27.80 -10.03
N SER A 104 -8.92 27.93 -10.98
CA SER A 104 -7.74 28.78 -10.81
C SER A 104 -8.01 30.27 -11.10
N PRO A 105 -7.24 31.20 -10.52
CA PRO A 105 -7.37 32.63 -10.83
C PRO A 105 -7.23 32.96 -12.31
N SER A 106 -6.31 32.28 -13.02
CA SER A 106 -6.09 32.49 -14.45
C SER A 106 -7.28 32.06 -15.30
N ALA A 107 -8.01 31.02 -14.92
CA ALA A 107 -9.24 30.64 -15.60
C ALA A 107 -10.37 31.65 -15.35
N ALA A 108 -10.48 32.16 -14.11
CA ALA A 108 -11.44 33.20 -13.77
C ALA A 108 -11.19 34.50 -14.55
N GLU A 109 -9.92 34.94 -14.66
CA GLU A 109 -9.53 36.12 -15.46
C GLU A 109 -9.83 35.95 -16.95
N ALA A 110 -9.64 34.73 -17.48
CA ALA A 110 -9.91 34.41 -18.87
C ALA A 110 -11.40 34.13 -19.16
N GLY A 111 -12.26 34.08 -18.14
CA GLY A 111 -13.67 33.73 -18.28
C GLY A 111 -13.90 32.29 -18.77
N ILE A 112 -13.01 31.37 -18.40
CA ILE A 112 -13.05 29.97 -18.83
C ILE A 112 -13.77 29.14 -17.77
N GLU A 113 -14.82 28.43 -18.17
CA GLU A 113 -15.54 27.48 -17.32
C GLU A 113 -15.13 26.03 -17.61
N LEU A 114 -15.45 25.11 -16.69
CA LEU A 114 -15.17 23.68 -16.88
C LEU A 114 -15.82 23.12 -18.15
N ALA A 115 -17.02 23.61 -18.50
CA ALA A 115 -17.75 23.19 -19.70
C ALA A 115 -16.99 23.54 -20.99
N ASP A 116 -16.26 24.66 -21.03
CA ASP A 116 -15.45 25.06 -22.18
C ASP A 116 -14.25 24.12 -22.36
N LEU A 117 -13.63 23.75 -21.24
CA LEU A 117 -12.49 22.85 -21.22
C LEU A 117 -12.87 21.42 -21.59
N ASP A 118 -14.07 20.98 -21.20
CA ASP A 118 -14.48 19.59 -21.38
C ASP A 118 -14.81 19.23 -22.83
N GLN A 119 -15.10 20.21 -23.68
CA GLN A 119 -15.31 19.98 -25.12
C GLN A 119 -14.00 19.86 -25.92
N LEU A 120 -12.86 20.16 -25.30
CA LEU A 120 -11.58 20.17 -26.00
C LEU A 120 -11.05 18.76 -26.32
N PRO A 121 -10.28 18.58 -27.40
CA PRO A 121 -9.59 17.32 -27.66
C PRO A 121 -8.63 16.93 -26.53
N VAL A 122 -8.50 15.62 -26.27
CA VAL A 122 -7.62 15.05 -25.22
C VAL A 122 -6.19 15.63 -25.23
N PRO A 123 -5.51 15.81 -26.38
CA PRO A 123 -4.18 16.42 -26.40
C PRO A 123 -4.15 17.86 -25.89
N VAL A 124 -5.21 18.64 -26.15
CA VAL A 124 -5.34 20.03 -25.71
C VAL A 124 -5.62 20.09 -24.21
N LYS A 125 -6.56 19.26 -23.73
CA LYS A 125 -6.82 19.08 -22.29
C LYS A 125 -5.52 18.76 -21.54
N SER A 126 -4.74 17.82 -22.07
CA SER A 126 -3.46 17.39 -21.51
C SER A 126 -2.45 18.54 -21.46
N LEU A 127 -2.31 19.30 -22.55
CA LEU A 127 -1.40 20.44 -22.61
C LEU A 127 -1.78 21.53 -21.59
N ILE A 128 -3.06 21.86 -21.49
CA ILE A 128 -3.57 22.87 -20.54
C ILE A 128 -3.23 22.46 -19.10
N VAL A 129 -3.53 21.21 -18.73
CA VAL A 129 -3.25 20.70 -17.39
C VAL A 129 -1.74 20.67 -17.11
N LEU A 130 -0.90 20.25 -18.07
CA LEU A 130 0.57 20.27 -17.91
C LEU A 130 1.14 21.68 -17.75
N LEU A 131 0.62 22.66 -18.50
CA LEU A 131 1.05 24.05 -18.39
C LEU A 131 0.68 24.63 -17.02
N HIS A 132 -0.52 24.30 -16.53
CA HIS A 132 -0.97 24.72 -15.22
C HIS A 132 -0.10 24.15 -14.09
N GLN A 133 0.18 22.84 -14.12
CA GLN A 133 1.10 22.17 -13.19
C GLN A 133 2.47 22.85 -13.15
N ARG A 134 3.04 23.12 -14.33
CA ARG A 134 4.34 23.78 -14.45
C ARG A 134 4.33 25.18 -13.84
N ALA A 135 3.22 25.90 -13.95
CA ALA A 135 3.07 27.25 -13.43
C ALA A 135 2.90 27.29 -11.90
N GLN A 136 2.23 26.29 -11.31
CA GLN A 136 1.88 26.28 -9.88
C GLN A 136 2.74 25.35 -9.01
N VAL A 137 3.69 24.59 -9.59
CA VAL A 137 4.47 23.56 -8.88
C VAL A 137 3.55 22.51 -8.22
N GLU A 138 2.42 22.21 -8.88
CA GLU A 138 1.49 21.16 -8.49
C GLU A 138 1.60 19.96 -9.44
N ASP A 139 1.51 18.75 -8.90
CA ASP A 139 1.68 17.50 -9.65
C ASP A 139 0.32 16.82 -9.92
N ILE A 140 -0.45 17.33 -10.89
CA ILE A 140 -1.83 16.89 -11.16
C ILE A 140 -1.91 15.59 -12.00
N LEU A 141 -1.02 15.39 -12.98
CA LEU A 141 -1.03 14.23 -13.91
C LEU A 141 -0.03 13.14 -13.49
N ARG A 142 0.47 13.16 -12.25
CA ARG A 142 1.38 12.11 -11.78
C ARG A 142 0.62 10.82 -11.48
N PRO A 143 1.19 9.64 -11.81
CA PRO A 143 0.54 8.36 -11.53
C PRO A 143 0.41 8.00 -10.05
N THR A 144 1.04 8.72 -9.12
CA THR A 144 1.10 8.26 -7.72
C THR A 144 1.59 9.35 -6.78
N THR A 145 0.64 10.05 -6.16
CA THR A 145 0.83 10.62 -4.84
C THR A 145 -0.39 10.24 -4.03
N ALA A 146 -0.23 9.20 -3.22
CA ALA A 146 -0.82 9.11 -1.89
C ALA A 146 -2.07 9.97 -1.67
N TRP A 147 -3.25 9.47 -2.04
CA TRP A 147 -4.56 10.11 -1.78
C TRP A 147 -4.75 10.56 -0.32
N TRP A 148 -4.06 9.92 0.64
CA TRP A 148 -4.07 10.29 2.06
C TRP A 148 -3.39 11.64 2.37
N LEU A 149 -2.63 12.22 1.43
CA LEU A 149 -2.15 13.60 1.54
C LEU A 149 -3.25 14.62 1.19
N ALA A 150 -4.19 14.26 0.32
CA ALA A 150 -5.28 15.14 -0.12
C ALA A 150 -6.51 15.08 0.80
N ARG A 151 -6.68 14.01 1.59
CA ARG A 151 -7.73 13.91 2.61
C ARG A 151 -7.11 13.98 3.99
N HIS A 152 -7.50 14.99 4.77
CA HIS A 152 -7.37 14.96 6.22
C HIS A 152 -8.21 13.82 6.79
N ILE A 153 -7.70 12.59 6.72
CA ILE A 153 -8.24 11.50 7.53
C ILE A 153 -7.80 11.84 8.96
N LEU A 154 -8.71 12.44 9.73
CA LEU A 154 -8.54 12.58 11.16
C LEU A 154 -8.65 11.18 11.76
N ILE A 155 -7.51 10.52 11.93
CA ILE A 155 -7.42 9.30 12.72
C ILE A 155 -7.52 9.74 14.16
N HIS A 156 -8.68 9.54 14.77
CA HIS A 156 -8.80 9.62 16.22
C HIS A 156 -8.19 8.34 16.80
N ASP A 157 -7.13 8.51 17.61
CA ASP A 157 -6.50 7.44 18.40
C ASP A 157 -7.49 6.72 19.31
#